data_AF-A0A842P873-F1
#
_entry.id   AF-A0A842P873-F1
#
_cell.length_a   1.000
_cell.length_b   1.000
_cell.length_c   1.000
_cell.angle_alpha   90.00
_cell.angle_beta   90.00
_cell.angle_gamma   90.00
#
_symmetry.space_group_name_H-M   'P 1'
#
loop_
_entity.id
_entity.type
_entity.pdbx_description
1 polymer ?
#
loop_
_entity_poly.entity_id
_entity_poly.type
_entity_poly.pdbx_seq_one_letter_code
_entity_poly.pdbx_strand_id
1 'polypeptide(L)'
;MYPAYSQTILEEPQTSYQNYVQQAKESPHWKQVEFDGFTLPAQGLSKSYCNKWISYGCDNIKQHPRNQHYAEHTLKTCKVSSCPLCFESWIGRQGNRSTKRLSKFLEKRRFNFRHIVLSPPPDQVVNHTYAGLKTWLQTALKVANIQTAMVIFHPFRFQDKKKSMPYVSPHFHLLVYGHVTNTTEFYNKTKWNIKNLGDLKTDKDIFTCTRYLLSHAGVKKGTHTVRYLGDISYRKLKVEKEGLIPHCPYCFLPLKIFSINFDSKHEP
;
A
#
# COMPACT_ATOMS: atom_id res chain seq x y z
N MET A 1 -18.23 9.60 39.08
CA MET A 1 -18.73 10.18 37.82
C MET A 1 -17.83 11.36 37.48
N TYR A 2 -16.93 11.20 36.51
CA TYR A 2 -16.11 12.30 36.00
C TYR A 2 -16.85 12.96 34.82
N PRO A 3 -16.86 14.30 34.71
CA PRO A 3 -17.55 14.97 33.63
C PRO A 3 -16.84 14.70 32.31
N ALA A 4 -17.61 14.32 31.29
CA ALA A 4 -17.16 14.25 29.92
C ALA A 4 -16.89 15.67 29.43
N TYR A 5 -15.61 16.03 29.34
CA TYR A 5 -15.21 17.19 28.57
C TYR A 5 -15.57 16.92 27.10
N SER A 6 -16.56 17.64 26.60
CA SER A 6 -16.79 17.84 25.18
C SER A 6 -15.54 18.49 24.60
N GLN A 7 -14.59 17.66 24.16
CA GLN A 7 -13.53 18.12 23.28
C GLN A 7 -14.24 18.52 22.00
N THR A 8 -14.32 19.83 21.78
CA THR A 8 -14.59 20.41 20.49
C THR A 8 -13.62 19.73 19.52
N ILE A 9 -14.13 18.84 18.67
CA ILE A 9 -13.34 18.13 17.68
C ILE A 9 -12.87 19.20 16.71
N LEU A 10 -11.69 19.74 16.95
CA LEU A 10 -10.95 20.47 15.94
C LEU A 10 -10.69 19.45 14.83
N GLU A 11 -11.41 19.55 13.72
CA GLU A 11 -11.20 18.71 12.55
C GLU A 11 -9.73 18.84 12.12
N GLU A 12 -8.92 17.84 12.42
CA GLU A 12 -7.56 17.80 11.93
C GLU A 12 -7.60 17.83 10.39
N PRO A 13 -6.75 18.64 9.73
CA PRO A 13 -6.73 18.70 8.29
C PRO A 13 -6.43 17.32 7.71
N GLN A 14 -7.35 16.83 6.89
CA GLN A 14 -7.28 15.50 6.30
C GLN A 14 -5.97 15.31 5.52
N THR A 15 -5.23 14.25 5.86
CA THR A 15 -4.00 13.91 5.14
C THR A 15 -4.30 13.55 3.68
N SER A 16 -3.32 13.76 2.80
CA SER A 16 -3.44 13.38 1.39
C SER A 16 -3.78 11.90 1.16
N TYR A 17 -3.33 11.01 2.05
CA TYR A 17 -3.69 9.59 2.03
C TYR A 17 -5.17 9.37 2.38
N GLN A 18 -5.64 9.98 3.47
CA GLN A 18 -7.04 9.89 3.89
C GLN A 18 -7.98 10.43 2.81
N ASN A 19 -7.59 11.53 2.15
CA ASN A 19 -8.38 12.06 1.04
C ASN A 19 -8.54 11.03 -0.09
N TYR A 20 -7.45 10.40 -0.57
CA TYR A 20 -7.59 9.35 -1.59
C TYR A 20 -8.46 8.16 -1.15
N VAL A 21 -8.33 7.74 0.11
CA VAL A 21 -9.19 6.69 0.67
C VAL A 21 -10.66 7.10 0.68
N GLN A 22 -10.96 8.35 0.98
CA GLN A 22 -12.31 8.91 0.93
C GLN A 22 -12.82 8.99 -0.52
N GLN A 23 -12.03 9.54 -1.44
CA GLN A 23 -12.39 9.63 -2.86
C GLN A 23 -12.65 8.25 -3.46
N ALA A 24 -11.93 7.21 -3.03
CA ALA A 24 -12.18 5.83 -3.46
C ALA A 24 -13.57 5.29 -3.08
N LYS A 25 -14.20 5.87 -2.05
CA LYS A 25 -15.53 5.49 -1.56
C LYS A 25 -16.63 6.40 -2.11
N GLU A 26 -16.33 7.70 -2.26
CA GLU A 26 -17.34 8.74 -2.47
C GLU A 26 -17.31 9.36 -3.87
N SER A 27 -16.16 9.41 -4.55
CA SER A 27 -16.07 10.11 -5.83
C SER A 27 -16.78 9.33 -6.94
N PRO A 28 -17.73 9.97 -7.66
CA PRO A 28 -18.37 9.35 -8.81
C PRO A 28 -17.38 9.11 -9.96
N HIS A 29 -16.32 9.91 -10.05
CA HIS A 29 -15.31 9.82 -11.11
C HIS A 29 -14.28 8.72 -10.86
N TRP A 30 -14.17 8.22 -9.62
CA TRP A 30 -13.17 7.21 -9.25
C TRP A 30 -13.26 5.96 -10.12
N LYS A 31 -14.48 5.57 -10.50
CA LYS A 31 -14.78 4.36 -11.30
C LYS A 31 -14.78 4.60 -12.82
N GLN A 32 -14.63 5.85 -13.26
CA GLN A 32 -14.78 6.22 -14.68
C GLN A 32 -13.47 6.13 -15.47
N VAL A 33 -12.35 5.82 -14.81
CA VAL A 33 -11.02 5.86 -15.41
C VAL A 33 -10.44 4.45 -15.56
N GLU A 34 -9.84 4.18 -16.72
CA GLU A 34 -9.26 2.90 -17.10
C GLU A 34 -8.04 3.15 -18.00
N PHE A 35 -7.04 2.27 -17.91
CA PHE A 35 -5.89 2.26 -18.82
C PHE A 35 -5.29 0.85 -18.93
N ASP A 36 -5.37 0.22 -20.10
CA ASP A 36 -4.83 -1.13 -20.37
C ASP A 36 -5.17 -2.15 -19.25
N GLY A 37 -6.45 -2.26 -18.92
CA GLY A 37 -7.03 -3.07 -17.84
C GLY A 37 -6.69 -2.63 -16.42
N PHE A 38 -5.97 -1.51 -16.22
CA PHE A 38 -5.74 -0.95 -14.89
C PHE A 38 -6.88 -0.03 -14.48
N THR A 39 -7.26 -0.14 -13.22
CA THR A 39 -8.21 0.75 -12.57
C THR A 39 -7.63 1.31 -11.26
N LEU A 40 -8.34 2.24 -10.61
CA LEU A 40 -8.00 2.68 -9.26
C LEU A 40 -8.43 1.61 -8.22
N PRO A 41 -7.89 1.64 -7.00
CA PRO A 41 -8.32 0.73 -5.92
C PRO A 41 -9.82 0.81 -5.63
N ALA A 42 -10.36 -0.19 -4.93
CA ALA A 42 -11.75 -0.22 -4.45
C ALA A 42 -12.87 -0.37 -5.51
N GLN A 43 -12.56 -0.75 -6.76
CA GLN A 43 -13.56 -0.84 -7.85
C GLN A 43 -14.18 -2.23 -8.10
N GLY A 44 -13.87 -3.24 -7.29
CA GLY A 44 -14.34 -4.62 -7.44
C GLY A 44 -15.50 -4.98 -6.50
N LEU A 45 -15.73 -6.28 -6.36
CA LEU A 45 -16.74 -6.82 -5.43
C LEU A 45 -16.13 -7.15 -4.07
N SER A 46 -16.90 -6.92 -3.01
CA SER A 46 -16.60 -7.46 -1.69
C SER A 46 -17.01 -8.92 -1.62
N LYS A 47 -16.43 -9.65 -0.66
CA LYS A 47 -16.87 -11.00 -0.32
C LYS A 47 -17.90 -10.90 0.80
N SER A 48 -18.77 -11.90 0.91
CA SER A 48 -19.82 -11.96 1.94
C SER A 48 -19.30 -11.88 3.38
N TYR A 49 -18.02 -12.15 3.62
CA TYR A 49 -17.38 -12.06 4.93
C TYR A 49 -16.63 -10.74 5.19
N CYS A 50 -16.46 -9.88 4.19
CA CYS A 50 -15.67 -8.66 4.32
C CYS A 50 -16.29 -7.72 5.37
N ASN A 51 -15.46 -7.25 6.29
CA ASN A 51 -15.83 -6.42 7.43
C ASN A 51 -16.90 -7.04 8.35
N LYS A 52 -17.07 -8.38 8.33
CA LYS A 52 -17.79 -9.09 9.38
C LYS A 52 -16.86 -9.35 10.56
N TRP A 53 -17.40 -9.31 11.77
CA TRP A 53 -16.66 -9.68 12.98
C TRP A 53 -16.18 -11.12 12.90
N ILE A 54 -14.95 -11.33 13.36
CA ILE A 54 -14.35 -12.63 13.60
C ILE A 54 -13.60 -12.57 14.93
N SER A 55 -13.74 -13.64 15.72
CA SER A 55 -13.04 -13.79 16.98
C SER A 55 -11.96 -14.85 16.82
N TYR A 56 -10.74 -14.51 17.22
CA TYR A 56 -9.67 -15.47 17.39
C TYR A 56 -9.45 -15.70 18.87
N GLY A 57 -9.22 -16.93 19.29
CA GLY A 57 -9.04 -17.23 20.70
C GLY A 57 -8.13 -18.40 21.00
N CYS A 58 -7.80 -18.52 22.27
CA CYS A 58 -6.99 -19.59 22.84
C CYS A 58 -7.64 -20.11 24.13
N ASP A 59 -7.76 -21.43 24.20
CA ASP A 59 -8.37 -22.22 25.27
C ASP A 59 -7.33 -22.88 26.19
N ASN A 60 -6.03 -22.62 26.01
CA ASN A 60 -4.96 -23.09 26.88
C ASN A 60 -4.90 -22.30 28.21
N ILE A 61 -6.01 -22.32 28.94
CA ILE A 61 -6.23 -21.50 30.13
C ILE A 61 -5.17 -21.70 31.21
N LYS A 62 -4.56 -22.89 31.32
CA LYS A 62 -3.53 -23.20 32.32
C LYS A 62 -2.29 -22.31 32.21
N GLN A 63 -2.00 -21.79 31.02
CA GLN A 63 -0.86 -20.90 30.76
C GLN A 63 -1.28 -19.43 30.63
N HIS A 64 -2.55 -19.13 30.90
CA HIS A 64 -3.10 -17.79 30.78
C HIS A 64 -3.27 -17.13 32.16
N PRO A 65 -3.25 -15.79 32.22
CA PRO A 65 -3.59 -15.08 33.43
C PRO A 65 -4.97 -15.49 33.95
N ARG A 66 -5.05 -15.78 35.25
CA ARG A 66 -6.29 -16.12 35.97
C ARG A 66 -7.03 -17.36 35.42
N ASN A 67 -6.35 -18.25 34.71
CA ASN A 67 -6.98 -19.41 34.05
C ASN A 67 -8.15 -19.03 33.12
N GLN A 68 -8.02 -17.92 32.38
CA GLN A 68 -9.07 -17.42 31.49
C GLN A 68 -8.75 -17.68 30.01
N HIS A 69 -9.80 -17.75 29.20
CA HIS A 69 -9.66 -17.74 27.74
C HIS A 69 -9.06 -16.42 27.27
N TYR A 70 -8.25 -16.48 26.22
CA TYR A 70 -7.90 -15.29 25.45
C TYR A 70 -8.81 -15.21 24.22
N ALA A 71 -9.36 -14.04 23.95
CA ALA A 71 -10.11 -13.76 22.73
C ALA A 71 -9.73 -12.36 22.22
N GLU A 72 -9.51 -12.26 20.91
CA GLU A 72 -9.38 -11.00 20.19
C GLU A 72 -10.44 -10.92 19.10
N HIS A 73 -11.06 -9.74 18.97
CA HIS A 73 -12.08 -9.47 17.95
C HIS A 73 -11.49 -8.56 16.89
N THR A 74 -11.67 -8.94 15.62
CA THR A 74 -11.27 -8.11 14.50
C THR A 74 -12.30 -8.21 13.38
N LEU A 75 -12.26 -7.23 12.47
CA LEU A 75 -12.99 -7.32 11.22
C LEU A 75 -12.25 -8.26 10.25
N LYS A 76 -12.98 -9.19 9.65
CA LYS A 76 -12.42 -10.12 8.66
C LYS A 76 -12.26 -9.39 7.33
N THR A 77 -11.03 -9.30 6.83
CA THR A 77 -10.74 -8.59 5.59
C THR A 77 -10.20 -9.53 4.53
N CYS A 78 -10.65 -9.37 3.27
CA CYS A 78 -10.08 -10.15 2.16
C CYS A 78 -8.68 -9.63 1.75
N LYS A 79 -8.33 -8.40 2.17
CA LYS A 79 -7.07 -7.71 1.87
C LYS A 79 -6.78 -7.75 0.35
N VAL A 80 -7.79 -7.46 -0.48
CA VAL A 80 -7.68 -7.35 -1.94
C VAL A 80 -7.78 -5.87 -2.34
N SER A 81 -6.97 -5.44 -3.29
CA SER A 81 -6.88 -4.04 -3.74
C SER A 81 -8.16 -3.50 -4.37
N SER A 82 -8.89 -4.35 -5.09
CA SER A 82 -10.17 -3.98 -5.71
C SER A 82 -11.34 -4.04 -4.74
N CYS A 83 -11.24 -4.67 -3.57
CA CYS A 83 -12.39 -4.78 -2.67
C CYS A 83 -12.73 -3.43 -2.03
N PRO A 84 -13.95 -2.89 -2.20
CA PRO A 84 -14.31 -1.56 -1.66
C PRO A 84 -14.30 -1.50 -0.14
N LEU A 85 -14.50 -2.64 0.53
CA LEU A 85 -14.53 -2.72 2.00
C LEU A 85 -13.16 -2.97 2.64
N CYS A 86 -12.23 -3.57 1.89
CA CYS A 86 -10.98 -4.12 2.46
C CYS A 86 -9.70 -3.61 1.79
N PHE A 87 -9.79 -2.72 0.80
CA PHE A 87 -8.61 -2.20 0.10
C PHE A 87 -7.65 -1.47 1.06
N GLU A 88 -8.15 -0.78 2.10
CA GLU A 88 -7.28 -0.15 3.10
C GLU A 88 -6.44 -1.17 3.88
N SER A 89 -7.02 -2.32 4.22
CA SER A 89 -6.27 -3.43 4.82
C SER A 89 -5.26 -4.05 3.85
N TRP A 90 -5.55 -4.04 2.54
CA TRP A 90 -4.56 -4.39 1.52
C TRP A 90 -3.42 -3.38 1.48
N ILE A 91 -3.71 -2.07 1.50
CA ILE A 91 -2.73 -0.99 1.55
C ILE A 91 -1.83 -1.15 2.77
N GLY A 92 -2.41 -1.31 3.96
CA GLY A 92 -1.66 -1.51 5.21
C GLY A 92 -0.74 -2.73 5.15
N ARG A 93 -1.24 -3.87 4.68
CA ARG A 93 -0.44 -5.09 4.52
C ARG A 93 0.71 -4.91 3.53
N GLN A 94 0.47 -4.30 2.37
CA GLN A 94 1.53 -4.04 1.40
C GLN A 94 2.54 -3.03 1.95
N GLY A 95 2.09 -1.96 2.63
CA GLY A 95 2.92 -0.99 3.32
C GLY A 95 3.87 -1.66 4.33
N ASN A 96 3.35 -2.52 5.20
CA ASN A 96 4.16 -3.27 6.17
C ASN A 96 5.19 -4.17 5.48
N ARG A 97 4.78 -4.91 4.45
CA ARG A 97 5.68 -5.82 3.70
C ARG A 97 6.78 -5.07 2.96
N SER A 98 6.45 -3.95 2.32
CA SER A 98 7.42 -3.07 1.68
C SER A 98 8.39 -2.49 2.69
N THR A 99 7.87 -2.00 3.82
CA THR A 99 8.70 -1.43 4.90
C THR A 99 9.67 -2.48 5.42
N LYS A 100 9.19 -3.65 5.88
CA LYS A 100 10.05 -4.75 6.35
C LYS A 100 11.14 -5.12 5.34
N ARG A 101 10.81 -5.14 4.04
CA ARG A 101 11.77 -5.44 2.97
C ARG A 101 12.80 -4.34 2.75
N LEU A 102 12.37 -3.08 2.68
CA LEU A 102 13.27 -1.94 2.48
C LEU A 102 14.15 -1.73 3.70
N SER A 103 13.60 -1.79 4.92
CA SER A 103 14.37 -1.69 6.17
C SER A 103 15.40 -2.82 6.29
N LYS A 104 15.02 -4.07 5.95
CA LYS A 104 15.97 -5.19 5.92
C LYS A 104 17.14 -4.94 4.96
N PHE A 105 16.88 -4.30 3.82
CA PHE A 105 17.93 -3.93 2.89
C PHE A 105 18.85 -2.83 3.45
N LEU A 106 18.29 -1.89 4.22
CA LEU A 106 19.03 -0.75 4.77
C LEU A 106 19.99 -1.11 5.92
N GLU A 107 19.77 -2.21 6.66
CA GLU A 107 20.59 -2.63 7.82
C GLU A 107 22.11 -2.61 7.58
N LYS A 108 22.57 -2.80 6.33
CA LYS A 108 24.00 -2.85 5.97
C LYS A 108 24.36 -1.83 4.88
N ARG A 109 23.73 -0.66 4.89
CA ARG A 109 23.81 0.32 3.80
C ARG A 109 23.93 1.75 4.34
N ARG A 110 24.64 2.58 3.58
CA ARG A 110 24.95 3.97 3.96
C ARG A 110 23.90 5.00 3.53
N PHE A 111 23.08 4.66 2.54
CA PHE A 111 22.09 5.56 1.96
C PHE A 111 20.69 5.15 2.34
N ASN A 112 19.75 6.08 2.15
CA ASN A 112 18.33 5.84 2.32
C ASN A 112 17.62 5.64 0.97
N PHE A 113 16.37 5.22 1.04
CA PHE A 113 15.47 5.26 -0.12
C PHE A 113 14.98 6.69 -0.36
N ARG A 114 14.77 7.03 -1.63
CA ARG A 114 14.18 8.29 -2.09
C ARG A 114 12.92 8.04 -2.88
N HIS A 115 11.90 8.83 -2.63
CA HIS A 115 10.71 8.82 -3.47
C HIS A 115 10.96 9.68 -4.71
N ILE A 116 10.95 9.05 -5.88
CA ILE A 116 10.99 9.75 -7.17
C ILE A 116 9.78 9.38 -8.03
N VAL A 117 9.49 10.23 -9.00
CA VAL A 117 8.53 9.94 -10.08
C VAL A 117 9.27 9.96 -11.41
N LEU A 118 9.11 8.89 -12.17
CA LEU A 118 9.53 8.78 -13.56
C LEU A 118 8.30 8.92 -14.46
N SER A 119 8.26 9.96 -15.29
CA SER A 119 7.16 10.20 -16.22
C SER A 119 7.67 10.14 -17.66
N PRO A 120 7.07 9.31 -18.52
CA PRO A 120 7.33 9.33 -19.95
C PRO A 120 6.83 10.65 -20.59
N PRO A 121 7.30 10.98 -21.81
CA PRO A 121 6.71 12.01 -22.66
C PRO A 121 5.17 11.92 -22.74
N PRO A 122 4.43 12.97 -22.35
CA PRO A 122 2.97 12.95 -22.30
C PRO A 122 2.27 12.70 -23.64
N ASP A 123 2.89 13.09 -24.75
CA ASP A 123 2.43 12.90 -26.12
C ASP A 123 2.50 11.43 -26.57
N GLN A 124 3.46 10.68 -26.06
CA GLN A 124 3.69 9.29 -26.47
C GLN A 124 2.99 8.29 -25.54
N VAL A 125 2.86 8.62 -24.25
CA VAL A 125 2.44 7.68 -23.21
C VAL A 125 1.04 7.09 -23.44
N VAL A 126 0.12 7.87 -24.01
CA VAL A 126 -1.28 7.46 -24.24
C VAL A 126 -1.42 6.34 -25.27
N ASN A 127 -0.43 6.19 -26.17
CA ASN A 127 -0.44 5.19 -27.24
C ASN A 127 0.29 3.89 -26.84
N HIS A 128 0.82 3.81 -25.62
CA HIS A 128 1.55 2.64 -25.15
C HIS A 128 0.68 1.72 -24.28
N THR A 129 0.85 0.42 -24.44
CA THR A 129 0.40 -0.57 -23.45
C THR A 129 1.29 -0.51 -22.21
N TYR A 130 0.80 -1.00 -21.07
CA TYR A 130 1.61 -1.18 -19.86
C TYR A 130 2.83 -2.07 -20.12
N ALA A 131 2.71 -3.06 -21.01
CA ALA A 131 3.84 -3.89 -21.41
C ALA A 131 4.93 -3.05 -22.10
N GLY A 132 4.55 -2.18 -23.05
CA GLY A 132 5.46 -1.24 -23.70
C GLY A 132 6.09 -0.25 -22.71
N LEU A 133 5.28 0.33 -21.81
CA LEU A 133 5.76 1.25 -20.77
C LEU A 133 6.76 0.60 -19.82
N LYS A 134 6.59 -0.70 -19.48
CA LYS A 134 7.57 -1.43 -18.67
C LYS A 134 8.91 -1.58 -19.37
N THR A 135 8.91 -1.89 -20.67
CA THR A 135 10.14 -2.01 -21.46
C THR A 135 10.84 -0.66 -21.54
N TRP A 136 10.08 0.41 -21.80
CA TRP A 136 10.62 1.76 -21.86
C TRP A 136 11.16 2.24 -20.51
N LEU A 137 10.46 1.93 -19.42
CA LEU A 137 10.93 2.15 -18.06
C LEU A 137 12.28 1.45 -17.82
N GLN A 138 12.48 0.22 -18.30
CA GLN A 138 13.78 -0.46 -18.13
C GLN A 138 14.91 0.30 -18.81
N THR A 139 14.68 0.87 -19.99
CA THR A 139 15.66 1.75 -20.65
C THR A 139 15.93 3.00 -19.83
N ALA A 140 14.87 3.66 -19.33
CA ALA A 140 15.02 4.82 -18.46
C ALA A 140 15.83 4.50 -17.20
N LEU A 141 15.55 3.39 -16.52
CA LEU A 141 16.29 2.98 -15.32
C LEU A 141 17.78 2.74 -15.61
N LYS A 142 18.12 2.15 -16.76
CA LYS A 142 19.52 1.96 -17.17
C LYS A 142 20.23 3.29 -17.38
N VAL A 143 19.61 4.22 -18.12
CA VAL A 143 20.21 5.56 -18.37
C VAL A 143 20.35 6.36 -17.08
N ALA A 144 19.38 6.27 -16.17
CA ALA A 144 19.44 6.92 -14.86
C ALA A 144 20.36 6.20 -13.85
N ASN A 145 20.98 5.07 -14.23
CA ASN A 145 21.77 4.19 -13.36
C ASN A 145 21.01 3.78 -12.07
N ILE A 146 19.70 3.54 -12.19
CA ILE A 146 18.86 3.07 -11.09
C ILE A 146 18.84 1.54 -11.09
N GLN A 147 19.53 0.94 -10.12
CA GLN A 147 19.69 -0.51 -10.03
C GLN A 147 18.69 -1.16 -9.05
N THR A 148 18.47 -0.51 -7.90
CA THR A 148 17.66 -1.03 -6.80
C THR A 148 16.51 -0.08 -6.51
N ALA A 149 15.29 -0.53 -6.76
CA ALA A 149 14.09 0.29 -6.58
C ALA A 149 12.84 -0.56 -6.31
N MET A 150 11.93 -0.01 -5.50
CA MET A 150 10.53 -0.44 -5.48
C MET A 150 9.77 0.40 -6.51
N VAL A 151 8.93 -0.23 -7.34
CA VAL A 151 8.19 0.44 -8.42
C VAL A 151 6.69 0.23 -8.21
N ILE A 152 5.92 1.32 -8.29
CA ILE A 152 4.45 1.33 -8.27
C ILE A 152 3.96 2.14 -9.48
N PHE A 153 3.22 1.48 -10.36
CA PHE A 153 2.65 2.11 -11.54
C PHE A 153 1.39 2.91 -11.18
N HIS A 154 1.32 4.14 -11.67
CA HIS A 154 0.19 5.04 -11.50
C HIS A 154 -0.29 5.46 -12.90
N PRO A 155 -1.34 4.82 -13.43
CA PRO A 155 -1.87 5.14 -14.75
C PRO A 155 -2.60 6.49 -14.78
N PHE A 156 -2.96 7.04 -13.62
CA PHE A 156 -3.82 8.22 -13.51
C PHE A 156 -3.18 9.32 -12.68
N ARG A 157 -3.42 10.57 -13.08
CA ARG A 157 -3.23 11.77 -12.27
C ARG A 157 -4.59 12.37 -11.92
N PHE A 158 -4.62 13.44 -11.14
CA PHE A 158 -5.85 14.09 -10.70
C PHE A 158 -5.80 15.58 -11.08
N GLN A 159 -6.87 16.08 -11.69
CA GLN A 159 -6.92 17.44 -12.23
C GLN A 159 -7.10 18.50 -11.14
N ASP A 160 -7.76 18.12 -10.06
CA ASP A 160 -8.27 19.01 -9.05
C ASP A 160 -7.50 18.86 -7.72
N LYS A 161 -7.49 19.92 -6.91
CA LYS A 161 -6.85 19.89 -5.59
C LYS A 161 -7.53 18.91 -4.63
N LYS A 162 -8.83 18.63 -4.82
CA LYS A 162 -9.58 17.65 -4.01
C LYS A 162 -9.24 16.21 -4.41
N LYS A 163 -8.51 16.00 -5.51
CA LYS A 163 -8.10 14.68 -6.01
C LYS A 163 -9.30 13.79 -6.33
N SER A 164 -10.43 14.39 -6.75
CA SER A 164 -11.66 13.67 -7.04
C SER A 164 -11.77 13.27 -8.50
N MET A 165 -11.12 13.98 -9.44
CA MET A 165 -11.29 13.79 -10.88
C MET A 165 -10.01 13.23 -11.53
N PRO A 166 -9.91 11.90 -11.68
CA PRO A 166 -8.76 11.27 -12.30
C PRO A 166 -8.75 11.44 -13.83
N TYR A 167 -7.55 11.43 -14.42
CA TYR A 167 -7.34 11.39 -15.86
C TYR A 167 -6.13 10.53 -16.21
N VAL A 168 -6.15 9.93 -17.40
CA VAL A 168 -5.07 9.06 -17.90
C VAL A 168 -3.80 9.89 -18.08
N SER A 169 -2.79 9.57 -17.29
CA SER A 169 -1.44 10.15 -17.38
C SER A 169 -0.46 9.17 -16.73
N PRO A 170 -0.09 8.10 -17.43
CA PRO A 170 0.71 7.04 -16.86
C PRO A 170 2.11 7.50 -16.42
N HIS A 171 2.48 7.14 -15.20
CA HIS A 171 3.79 7.42 -14.62
C HIS A 171 4.16 6.36 -13.58
N PHE A 172 5.42 6.36 -13.16
CA PHE A 172 5.94 5.39 -12.22
C PHE A 172 6.45 6.10 -10.97
N HIS A 173 5.92 5.72 -9.82
CA HIS A 173 6.49 6.08 -8.54
C HIS A 173 7.55 5.04 -8.17
N LEU A 174 8.72 5.52 -7.78
CA LEU A 174 9.81 4.66 -7.35
C LEU A 174 10.31 5.05 -5.97
N LEU A 175 10.60 4.05 -5.15
CA LEU A 175 11.47 4.22 -3.99
C LEU A 175 12.85 3.68 -4.38
N VAL A 176 13.76 4.59 -4.69
CA VAL A 176 15.11 4.29 -5.22
C VAL A 176 16.12 4.35 -4.11
N TYR A 177 17.01 3.36 -4.03
CA TYR A 177 18.13 3.40 -3.09
C TYR A 177 19.26 4.29 -3.63
N GLY A 178 19.70 5.26 -2.83
CA GLY A 178 20.82 6.16 -3.18
C GLY A 178 20.35 7.50 -3.76
N HIS A 179 21.25 8.16 -4.50
CA HIS A 179 21.01 9.46 -5.09
C HIS A 179 20.72 9.34 -6.59
N VAL A 180 19.83 10.21 -7.07
CA VAL A 180 19.67 10.45 -8.51
C VAL A 180 20.48 11.68 -8.88
N THR A 181 21.38 11.54 -9.85
CA THR A 181 22.21 12.61 -10.39
C THR A 181 21.97 12.72 -11.90
N ASN A 182 22.50 13.78 -12.54
CA ASN A 182 22.52 13.98 -14.00
C ASN A 182 21.13 13.93 -14.68
N THR A 183 20.11 14.54 -14.06
CA THR A 183 18.73 14.55 -14.58
C THR A 183 18.61 15.23 -15.95
N THR A 184 19.43 16.24 -16.25
CA THR A 184 19.46 16.92 -17.55
C THR A 184 19.94 15.98 -18.67
N GLU A 185 21.04 15.27 -18.44
CA GLU A 185 21.55 14.29 -19.41
C GLU A 185 20.55 13.15 -19.63
N PHE A 186 19.95 12.67 -18.53
CA PHE A 186 18.88 11.69 -18.59
C PHE A 186 17.70 12.17 -19.45
N TYR A 187 17.21 13.39 -19.23
CA TYR A 187 16.12 13.96 -20.03
C TYR A 187 16.52 14.08 -21.50
N ASN A 188 17.73 14.55 -21.80
CA ASN A 188 18.20 14.70 -23.17
C ASN A 188 18.21 13.36 -23.93
N LYS A 189 18.61 12.27 -23.26
CA LYS A 189 18.69 10.91 -23.84
C LYS A 189 17.34 10.20 -23.93
N THR A 190 16.47 10.38 -22.95
CA THR A 190 15.25 9.56 -22.82
C THR A 190 13.97 10.33 -23.11
N LYS A 191 14.01 11.66 -22.97
CA LYS A 191 12.84 12.56 -22.90
C LYS A 191 11.91 12.27 -21.72
N TRP A 192 12.31 11.40 -20.79
CA TRP A 192 11.58 11.17 -19.55
C TRP A 192 11.92 12.24 -18.53
N ASN A 193 10.94 12.56 -17.68
CA ASN A 193 11.11 13.46 -16.55
C ASN A 193 11.35 12.66 -15.27
N ILE A 194 12.37 13.07 -14.50
CA ILE A 194 12.57 12.61 -13.11
C ILE A 194 12.18 13.74 -12.17
N LYS A 195 11.24 13.49 -11.26
CA LYS A 195 10.94 14.39 -10.15
C LYS A 195 11.34 13.73 -8.84
N ASN A 196 12.24 14.36 -8.07
CA ASN A 196 12.56 13.93 -6.71
C ASN A 196 11.50 14.51 -5.75
N LEU A 197 10.89 13.65 -4.93
CA LEU A 197 9.85 13.99 -3.97
C LEU A 197 10.30 13.89 -2.51
N GLY A 198 11.53 13.43 -2.25
CA GLY A 198 12.15 13.51 -0.94
C GLY A 198 12.79 12.21 -0.45
N ASP A 199 13.45 12.33 0.70
CA ASP A 199 14.18 11.26 1.37
C ASP A 199 13.28 10.52 2.36
N LEU A 200 13.40 9.19 2.41
CA LEU A 200 12.70 8.34 3.37
C LEU A 200 13.70 7.87 4.42
N LYS A 201 13.74 8.57 5.56
CA LYS A 201 14.79 8.39 6.58
C LYS A 201 14.45 7.31 7.59
N THR A 202 13.16 7.06 7.81
CA THR A 202 12.67 6.14 8.83
C THR A 202 11.72 5.10 8.24
N ASP A 203 11.51 4.01 8.97
CA ASP A 203 10.48 3.02 8.65
C ASP A 203 9.08 3.64 8.53
N LYS A 204 8.79 4.65 9.37
CA LYS A 204 7.54 5.42 9.32
C LYS A 204 7.40 6.18 8.00
N ASP A 205 8.48 6.76 7.48
CA ASP A 205 8.49 7.46 6.19
C ASP A 205 8.21 6.50 5.04
N ILE A 206 8.90 5.34 5.04
CA ILE A 206 8.71 4.29 4.04
C ILE A 206 7.27 3.78 4.06
N PHE A 207 6.74 3.50 5.25
CA PHE A 207 5.38 3.01 5.44
C PHE A 207 4.34 4.04 4.96
N THR A 208 4.47 5.28 5.42
CA THR A 208 3.54 6.37 5.08
C THR A 208 3.56 6.67 3.59
N CYS A 209 4.76 6.78 3.00
CA CYS A 209 4.91 6.97 1.56
C CYS A 209 4.30 5.80 0.78
N THR A 210 4.62 4.55 1.14
CA THR A 210 4.07 3.37 0.44
C THR A 210 2.54 3.34 0.50
N ARG A 211 1.94 3.67 1.64
CA ARG A 211 0.47 3.74 1.77
C ARG A 211 -0.14 4.82 0.89
N TYR A 212 0.48 5.99 0.86
CA TYR A 212 0.08 7.08 -0.01
C TYR A 212 0.13 6.67 -1.48
N LEU A 213 1.18 5.98 -1.92
CA LEU A 213 1.26 5.47 -3.29
C LEU A 213 0.16 4.45 -3.59
N LEU A 214 -0.05 3.50 -2.68
CA LEU A 214 -1.02 2.43 -2.90
C LEU A 214 -2.48 2.88 -2.83
N SER A 215 -2.78 4.03 -2.22
CA SER A 215 -4.15 4.56 -2.16
C SER A 215 -4.73 4.95 -3.51
N HIS A 216 -3.87 5.17 -4.51
CA HIS A 216 -4.26 5.58 -5.86
C HIS A 216 -3.40 4.93 -6.95
N ALA A 217 -2.77 3.80 -6.64
CA ALA A 217 -1.99 3.03 -7.59
C ALA A 217 -2.87 2.32 -8.62
N GLY A 218 -2.32 2.05 -9.81
CA GLY A 218 -2.96 1.19 -10.79
C GLY A 218 -3.06 -0.25 -10.28
N VAL A 219 -4.28 -0.81 -10.30
CA VAL A 219 -4.53 -2.20 -9.94
C VAL A 219 -5.11 -2.95 -11.15
N LYS A 220 -4.55 -4.13 -11.44
CA LYS A 220 -4.99 -5.02 -12.54
C LYS A 220 -4.88 -6.46 -12.08
N LYS A 221 -5.91 -7.27 -12.33
CA LYS A 221 -5.89 -8.71 -12.00
C LYS A 221 -4.70 -9.38 -12.69
N GLY A 222 -4.02 -10.27 -11.98
CA GLY A 222 -2.83 -10.97 -12.49
C GLY A 222 -1.56 -10.12 -12.56
N THR A 223 -1.60 -8.84 -12.17
CA THR A 223 -0.42 -7.96 -12.14
C THR A 223 -0.10 -7.52 -10.72
N HIS A 224 1.19 -7.56 -10.35
CA HIS A 224 1.65 -7.04 -9.07
C HIS A 224 1.67 -5.50 -9.07
N THR A 225 0.96 -4.88 -8.13
CA THR A 225 0.99 -3.42 -7.93
C THR A 225 2.36 -2.93 -7.42
N VAL A 226 2.99 -3.71 -6.54
CA VAL A 226 4.35 -3.42 -6.02
C VAL A 226 5.34 -4.37 -6.67
N ARG A 227 6.35 -3.81 -7.35
CA ARG A 227 7.46 -4.57 -7.94
C ARG A 227 8.77 -4.17 -7.27
N TYR A 228 9.61 -5.15 -6.99
CA TYR A 228 10.94 -4.94 -6.42
C TYR A 228 12.02 -5.29 -7.44
N LEU A 229 12.90 -4.33 -7.72
CA LEU A 229 13.99 -4.45 -8.68
C LEU A 229 15.35 -4.51 -7.97
N GLY A 230 16.36 -4.99 -8.67
CA GLY A 230 17.72 -5.06 -8.17
C GLY A 230 17.84 -5.94 -6.92
N ASP A 231 18.59 -5.45 -5.95
CA ASP A 231 18.97 -6.23 -4.78
C ASP A 231 17.82 -6.43 -3.78
N ILE A 232 16.75 -5.64 -3.89
CA ILE A 232 15.52 -5.86 -3.11
C ILE A 232 14.51 -6.77 -3.79
N SER A 233 14.83 -7.32 -4.97
CA SER A 233 13.96 -8.27 -5.66
C SER A 233 13.65 -9.53 -4.83
N TYR A 234 12.52 -10.18 -5.09
CA TYR A 234 12.09 -11.39 -4.38
C TYR A 234 13.10 -12.55 -4.47
N ARG A 235 13.89 -12.60 -5.55
CA ARG A 235 14.92 -13.63 -5.75
C ARG A 235 16.12 -13.38 -4.85
N LYS A 236 16.60 -12.13 -4.77
CA LYS A 236 17.84 -11.75 -4.07
C LYS A 236 17.64 -11.52 -2.57
N LEU A 237 16.66 -10.72 -2.18
CA LEU A 237 16.44 -10.40 -0.77
C LEU A 237 15.32 -11.27 -0.18
N LYS A 238 15.69 -12.14 0.75
CA LYS A 238 14.74 -12.93 1.53
C LYS A 238 14.34 -12.15 2.77
N VAL A 239 13.03 -12.09 2.99
CA VAL A 239 12.41 -11.45 4.14
C VAL A 239 11.48 -12.49 4.71
N GLU A 240 11.54 -12.67 6.03
CA GLU A 240 10.66 -13.58 6.75
C GLU A 240 9.19 -13.18 6.51
N LYS A 241 8.40 -14.16 6.10
CA LYS A 241 6.98 -13.99 5.80
C LYS A 241 6.19 -13.84 7.09
N GLU A 242 5.16 -13.01 7.07
CA GLU A 242 4.16 -12.95 8.14
C GLU A 242 3.51 -14.33 8.30
N GLY A 243 3.35 -14.79 9.56
CA GLY A 243 2.60 -15.98 9.88
C GLY A 243 1.15 -15.87 9.39
N LEU A 244 0.56 -17.02 9.00
CA LEU A 244 -0.82 -17.07 8.52
C LEU A 244 -1.85 -16.94 9.65
N ILE A 245 -1.47 -17.39 10.85
CA ILE A 245 -2.32 -17.47 12.03
C ILE A 245 -1.65 -16.64 13.13
N PRO A 246 -2.36 -15.68 13.76
CA PRO A 246 -1.85 -14.99 14.93
C PRO A 246 -1.61 -15.98 16.07
N HIS A 247 -0.67 -15.68 16.96
CA HIS A 247 -0.38 -16.52 18.12
C HIS A 247 -0.94 -15.88 19.39
N CYS A 248 -1.34 -16.70 20.36
CA CYS A 248 -1.74 -16.24 21.67
C CYS A 248 -0.60 -15.45 22.33
N PRO A 249 -0.84 -14.25 22.87
CA PRO A 249 0.20 -13.45 23.52
C PRO A 249 0.70 -14.07 24.84
N TYR A 250 -0.01 -15.05 25.40
CA TYR A 250 0.35 -15.68 26.67
C TYR A 250 1.11 -16.99 26.50
N CYS A 251 0.61 -17.89 25.64
CA CYS A 251 1.19 -19.23 25.47
C CYS A 251 1.82 -19.48 24.10
N PHE A 252 1.81 -18.48 23.20
CA PHE A 252 2.38 -18.54 21.85
C PHE A 252 1.84 -19.69 20.97
N LEU A 253 0.73 -20.32 21.34
CA LEU A 253 0.03 -21.28 20.49
C LEU A 253 -0.78 -20.54 19.40
N PRO A 254 -0.96 -21.14 18.20
CA PRO A 254 -1.79 -20.55 17.15
C PRO A 254 -3.22 -20.32 17.63
N LEU A 255 -3.77 -19.13 17.38
CA LEU A 255 -5.16 -18.84 17.68
C LEU A 255 -6.10 -19.61 16.76
N LYS A 256 -7.26 -20.01 17.28
CA LYS A 256 -8.35 -20.65 16.53
C LYS A 256 -9.51 -19.68 16.37
N ILE A 257 -10.36 -19.90 15.38
CA ILE A 257 -11.60 -19.14 15.25
C ILE A 257 -12.51 -19.55 16.42
N PHE A 258 -12.88 -18.59 17.27
CA PHE A 258 -13.86 -18.77 18.32
C PHE A 258 -15.23 -18.37 17.76
N SER A 259 -16.17 -19.30 17.77
CA SER A 259 -17.59 -18.96 17.66
C SER A 259 -18.08 -18.57 19.04
N ILE A 260 -18.38 -17.29 19.26
CA ILE A 260 -19.14 -16.91 20.44
C ILE A 260 -20.60 -17.23 20.10
N ASN A 261 -21.13 -18.27 20.71
CA ASN A 261 -22.58 -18.47 20.76
C ASN A 261 -23.10 -17.42 21.74
N PHE A 262 -23.65 -16.33 21.22
CA PHE A 262 -24.48 -15.45 22.03
C PHE A 262 -25.73 -16.24 22.38
N ASP A 263 -25.80 -16.78 23.59
CA ASP A 263 -27.09 -17.20 24.14
C ASP A 263 -27.99 -15.97 24.14
N SER A 264 -29.24 -16.13 23.72
CA SER A 264 -30.26 -15.08 23.54
C SER A 264 -30.54 -14.21 24.77
N LYS A 265 -29.90 -14.49 25.90
CA LYS A 265 -29.95 -13.71 27.15
C LYS A 265 -28.88 -12.63 27.25
N HIS A 266 -27.90 -12.59 26.35
CA HIS A 266 -26.77 -11.67 26.40
C HIS A 266 -26.40 -11.13 25.02
N GLU A 267 -27.40 -10.67 24.26
CA GLU A 267 -27.11 -9.70 23.19
C GLU A 267 -26.58 -8.41 23.82
N PRO A 268 -25.57 -7.76 23.22
CA PRO A 268 -24.98 -6.52 23.72
C PRO A 268 -25.93 -5.33 23.69
#